data_AF-A0A2H0CNM5-F1
#
_entry.id   AF-A0A2H0CNM5-F1
#
_cell.length_a   1.000
_cell.length_b   1.000
_cell.length_c   1.000
_cell.angle_alpha   90.00
_cell.angle_beta   90.00
_cell.angle_gamma   90.00
#
_symmetry.space_group_name_H-M   'P 1'
#
loop_
_entity.id
_entity.type
_entity.pdbx_description
1 polymer ?
#
loop_
_entity_poly.entity_id
_entity_poly.type
_entity_poly.pdbx_seq_one_letter_code
_entity_poly.pdbx_strand_id
1 'polypeptide(L)'
;MANEKSRFLKRDDGTIYDSLTSVTWMANDSRLDLDKEVSYAEAEKYTKEMNEKKLGGYEDWRMPTVHEAASIFDKEKLNKD
;
A
#
# COMPACT_ATOMS: atom_id res chain seq x y z
N MET A 1 17.39 -2.86 26.07
CA MET A 1 16.37 -3.71 25.41
C MET A 1 16.23 -3.20 23.99
N ALA A 2 16.31 -4.10 23.01
CA ALA A 2 16.53 -3.76 21.61
C ALA A 2 15.47 -2.77 21.08
N ASN A 3 15.93 -1.75 20.37
CA ASN A 3 15.11 -0.76 19.70
C ASN A 3 14.30 -1.49 18.62
N GLU A 4 13.04 -1.82 18.90
CA GLU A 4 12.18 -2.54 17.97
C GLU A 4 11.94 -1.65 16.75
N LYS A 5 12.63 -1.95 15.64
CA LYS A 5 12.48 -1.20 14.40
C LYS A 5 11.06 -1.43 13.90
N SER A 6 10.27 -0.36 13.78
CA SER A 6 8.95 -0.43 13.16
C SER A 6 9.08 -1.02 11.76
N ARG A 7 8.38 -2.14 11.51
CA ARG A 7 8.33 -2.79 10.19
C ARG A 7 7.81 -1.85 9.11
N PHE A 8 6.77 -1.09 9.45
CA PHE A 8 6.12 -0.14 8.55
C PHE A 8 6.60 1.27 8.87
N LEU A 9 7.19 1.92 7.87
CA LEU A 9 7.70 3.29 7.95
C LEU A 9 6.84 4.19 7.07
N LYS A 10 5.87 4.87 7.68
CA LYS A 10 5.03 5.86 7.01
C LYS A 10 5.86 7.10 6.66
N ARG A 11 5.68 7.62 5.46
CA ARG A 11 6.31 8.85 4.97
C ARG A 11 5.25 9.93 4.74
N ASP A 12 5.67 11.19 4.73
CA ASP A 12 4.80 12.35 4.49
C ASP A 12 4.29 12.44 3.04
N ASP A 13 4.88 11.68 2.12
CA ASP A 13 4.51 11.62 0.70
C ASP A 13 3.33 10.69 0.39
N GLY A 14 2.69 10.12 1.42
CA GLY A 14 1.55 9.23 1.26
C GLY A 14 1.93 7.76 1.01
N THR A 15 3.19 7.39 1.23
CA THR A 15 3.67 6.00 1.11
C THR A 15 4.10 5.39 2.44
N ILE A 16 4.14 4.06 2.49
CA ILE A 16 4.56 3.27 3.64
C ILE A 16 5.59 2.24 3.18
N TYR A 17 6.81 2.33 3.69
CA TYR A 17 7.83 1.33 3.40
C TYR A 17 7.73 0.13 4.35
N ASP A 18 7.65 -1.08 3.81
CA ASP A 18 7.69 -2.33 4.59
C ASP A 18 9.10 -2.91 4.58
N SER A 19 9.79 -2.88 5.72
CA SER A 19 11.15 -3.39 5.84
C SER A 19 11.26 -4.92 5.74
N LEU A 20 10.15 -5.67 5.89
CA LEU A 20 10.17 -7.13 5.78
C LEU A 20 10.20 -7.59 4.32
N THR A 21 9.32 -7.01 3.50
CA THR A 21 9.19 -7.36 2.07
C THR A 21 10.05 -6.46 1.18
N SER A 22 10.61 -5.38 1.72
CA SER A 22 11.36 -4.35 1.00
C SER A 22 10.55 -3.67 -0.12
N VAL A 23 9.23 -3.67 -0.01
CA VAL A 23 8.33 -2.98 -0.93
C VAL A 23 7.74 -1.73 -0.27
N THR A 24 7.27 -0.82 -1.13
CA THR A 24 6.56 0.38 -0.68
C THR A 24 5.08 0.23 -1.02
N TRP A 25 4.23 0.57 -0.07
CA TRP A 25 2.78 0.54 -0.17
C TRP A 25 2.23 1.96 -0.25
N MET A 26 1.09 2.13 -0.90
CA MET A 26 0.31 3.37 -0.78
C MET A 26 -0.37 3.39 0.59
N ALA A 27 -0.36 4.54 1.26
CA ALA A 27 -1.00 4.68 2.56
C ALA A 27 -2.54 4.57 2.46
N ASN A 28 -3.09 5.03 1.34
CA ASN A 28 -4.50 4.90 1.00
C ASN A 28 -4.66 3.90 -0.15
N ASP A 29 -5.67 3.04 -0.04
CA ASP A 29 -6.06 2.14 -1.12
C ASP A 29 -7.23 2.72 -1.93
N SER A 30 -7.55 2.05 -3.05
CA SER A 30 -8.63 2.46 -3.94
C SER A 30 -9.98 2.65 -3.25
N ARG A 31 -10.27 1.92 -2.15
CA ARG A 31 -11.53 2.06 -1.40
C ARG A 31 -11.60 3.38 -0.65
N LEU A 32 -10.49 3.83 -0.06
CA LEU A 32 -10.41 5.10 0.65
C LEU A 32 -10.43 6.28 -0.32
N ASP A 33 -9.72 6.19 -1.45
CA ASP A 33 -9.66 7.28 -2.42
C ASP A 33 -10.91 7.42 -3.30
N LEU A 34 -11.58 6.31 -3.64
CA LEU A 34 -12.74 6.31 -4.54
C LEU A 34 -14.09 6.17 -3.81
N ASP A 35 -14.07 5.92 -2.52
CA ASP A 35 -15.23 5.59 -1.68
C ASP A 35 -16.15 4.51 -2.30
N LYS A 36 -15.57 3.53 -2.99
CA LYS A 36 -16.33 2.42 -3.59
C LYS A 36 -15.53 1.13 -3.66
N GLU A 37 -16.24 0.01 -3.73
CA GLU A 37 -15.65 -1.26 -4.13
C GLU A 37 -15.31 -1.21 -5.63
N VAL A 38 -14.14 -1.74 -5.98
CA VAL A 38 -13.65 -1.75 -7.36
C VAL A 38 -13.52 -3.18 -7.87
N SER A 39 -13.86 -3.38 -9.14
CA SER A 39 -13.51 -4.62 -9.83
C SER A 39 -12.00 -4.73 -10.07
N TYR A 40 -11.51 -5.93 -10.39
CA TYR A 40 -10.09 -6.14 -10.71
C TYR A 40 -9.62 -5.22 -11.86
N ALA A 41 -10.44 -5.06 -12.90
CA ALA A 41 -10.11 -4.19 -14.04
C ALA A 41 -10.04 -2.71 -13.63
N GLU A 42 -10.88 -2.27 -12.70
CA GLU A 42 -10.82 -0.92 -12.14
C GLU A 42 -9.59 -0.73 -11.24
N ALA A 43 -9.18 -1.76 -10.48
CA ALA A 43 -7.95 -1.73 -9.70
C ALA A 43 -6.70 -1.63 -10.61
N GLU A 44 -6.68 -2.30 -11.75
CA GLU A 44 -5.63 -2.14 -12.76
C GLU A 44 -5.59 -0.71 -13.32
N LYS A 45 -6.77 -0.13 -13.60
CA LYS A 45 -6.87 1.25 -14.04
C LYS A 45 -6.37 2.23 -12.96
N TYR A 46 -6.80 2.04 -11.72
CA TYR A 46 -6.36 2.82 -10.57
C TYR A 46 -4.83 2.81 -10.44
N THR A 47 -4.23 1.62 -10.56
CA THR A 47 -2.77 1.46 -10.52
C THR A 47 -2.07 2.28 -11.61
N LYS A 48 -2.59 2.25 -12.85
CA LYS A 48 -2.07 3.07 -13.96
C LYS A 48 -2.19 4.57 -13.66
N GLU A 49 -3.33 5.01 -13.16
CA GLU A 49 -3.56 6.42 -12.79
C GLU A 49 -2.58 6.88 -11.69
N MET A 50 -2.24 6.02 -10.73
CA MET A 50 -1.25 6.35 -9.69
C MET A 50 0.16 6.48 -10.25
N ASN A 51 0.51 5.66 -11.25
CA ASN A 51 1.79 5.79 -11.97
C ASN A 51 1.89 7.09 -12.75
N GLU A 52 0.82 7.47 -13.46
CA GLU A 52 0.76 8.75 -14.18
C GLU A 52 0.86 9.95 -13.23
N LYS A 53 0.25 9.85 -12.04
CA LYS A 53 0.32 10.88 -10.99
C LYS A 53 1.65 10.90 -10.22
N LYS A 54 2.50 9.90 -10.41
CA LYS A 54 3.75 9.70 -9.67
C LYS A 54 3.56 9.80 -8.15
N LEU A 55 2.55 9.11 -7.61
CA LEU A 55 2.25 9.15 -6.18
C LEU A 55 3.49 8.74 -5.36
N GLY A 56 3.87 9.54 -4.36
CA GLY A 56 5.10 9.35 -3.58
C GLY A 56 6.40 9.50 -4.39
N GLY A 57 6.34 10.03 -5.62
CA GLY A 57 7.46 10.08 -6.56
C GLY A 57 7.72 8.78 -7.33
N TYR A 58 6.83 7.78 -7.22
CA TYR A 58 6.97 6.48 -7.87
C TYR A 58 6.07 6.33 -9.09
N GLU A 59 6.59 5.70 -10.14
CA GLU A 59 5.87 5.41 -11.40
C GLU A 59 5.76 3.90 -11.71
N ASP A 60 6.13 3.05 -10.74
CA ASP A 60 6.16 1.58 -10.83
C ASP A 60 5.18 0.90 -9.85
N TRP A 61 4.08 1.56 -9.51
CA TRP A 61 2.97 0.97 -8.79
C TRP A 61 2.41 -0.23 -9.56
N ARG A 62 2.17 -1.31 -8.82
CA ARG A 62 1.60 -2.56 -9.31
C ARG A 62 0.67 -3.16 -8.27
N MET A 63 -0.17 -4.10 -8.68
CA MET A 63 -0.86 -4.95 -7.72
C MET A 63 0.14 -5.83 -6.95
N PRO A 64 -0.11 -6.08 -5.65
CA PRO A 64 0.72 -6.97 -4.86
C PRO A 64 0.55 -8.42 -5.31
N THR A 65 1.60 -9.21 -5.10
CA THR A 65 1.50 -10.67 -5.17
C THR A 65 0.72 -11.20 -3.97
N VAL A 66 0.22 -12.43 -4.09
CA VAL A 66 -0.49 -13.11 -2.99
C VAL A 66 0.34 -13.17 -1.70
N HIS A 67 1.66 -13.37 -1.81
CA HIS A 67 2.55 -13.43 -0.65
C HIS A 67 2.73 -12.06 0.02
N GLU A 68 2.88 -10.99 -0.76
CA GLU A 68 2.99 -9.62 -0.24
C GLU A 68 1.69 -9.20 0.46
N ALA A 69 0.54 -9.48 -0.16
CA ALA A 69 -0.78 -9.20 0.40
C ALA A 69 -1.03 -9.99 1.70
N ALA A 70 -0.68 -11.28 1.72
CA ALA A 70 -0.79 -12.10 2.93
C ALA A 70 0.14 -11.62 4.05
N SER A 71 1.28 -11.01 3.72
CA SER A 71 2.26 -10.54 4.69
C SER A 71 1.81 -9.30 5.48
N ILE A 72 0.93 -8.49 4.90
CA ILE A 72 0.37 -7.28 5.54
C ILE A 72 -0.99 -7.54 6.21
N PHE A 73 -1.61 -8.69 5.94
CA PHE A 73 -2.84 -9.09 6.59
C PHE A 73 -2.55 -9.66 7.99
N ASP A 74 -3.15 -9.07 9.00
CA ASP A 74 -3.09 -9.56 10.38
C ASP A 74 -4.51 -9.58 10.96
N LYS A 75 -4.99 -10.78 11.31
CA LYS A 75 -6.34 -11.02 11.83
C LYS A 75 -6.58 -10.37 13.20
N GLU A 76 -5.53 -10.09 13.97
CA GLU A 76 -5.62 -9.52 15.31
C GLU A 76 -5.54 -7.99 15.27
N LYS A 77 -5.28 -7.41 14.10
CA LYS A 77 -5.21 -5.97 13.87
C LYS A 77 -6.46 -5.50 13.16
N LEU A 78 -7.05 -4.42 13.68
CA LEU A 78 -8.11 -3.69 13.02
C LEU A 78 -7.48 -2.49 12.29
N ASN A 79 -7.90 -2.28 11.04
CA ASN A 79 -7.64 -1.02 10.35
C ASN A 79 -8.30 0.10 11.17
N LYS A 80 -7.47 1.01 11.69
CA LYS A 80 -7.93 2.23 12.34
C LYS A 80 -7.73 3.36 11.34
N ASP A 81 -8.85 3.91 10.88
CA ASP A 81 -8.91 5.17 10.13
C ASP A 81 -8.47 6.35 11.02
#